data_AF-A0A8H6XX64-F1
#
_entry.id   AF-A0A8H6XX64-F1
#
_cell.length_a   1.000
_cell.length_b   1.000
_cell.length_c   1.000
_cell.angle_alpha   90.00
_cell.angle_beta   90.00
_cell.angle_gamma   90.00
#
_symmetry.space_group_name_H-M   'P 1'
#
loop_
_entity.id
_entity.type
_entity.pdbx_description
1 polymer ?
#
loop_
_entity_poly.entity_id
_entity_poly.type
_entity_poly.pdbx_seq_one_letter_code
_entity_poly.pdbx_strand_id
1 'polypeptide(L)'
;MSLSLEGKGLKLNTRADIAPWLDIDPTTIEEIHLGGNTLGVDASYALAEFLQKTTQLKIADFADIFTGRLISEIPLALTAICDALKDKTTSRRAQPER
;
A
#
# COMPACT_ATOMS: atom_id res chain seq x y z
N MET A 1 -6.51 9.26 10.88
CA MET A 1 -5.28 9.83 10.25
C MET A 1 -5.12 9.19 8.88
N SER A 2 -4.80 9.95 7.83
CA SER A 2 -4.68 9.43 6.46
C SER A 2 -3.29 9.70 5.86
N LEU A 3 -2.75 8.70 5.16
CA LEU A 3 -1.54 8.80 4.33
C LEU A 3 -1.97 8.77 2.86
N SER A 4 -1.83 9.88 2.16
CA SER A 4 -2.24 10.00 0.75
C SER A 4 -1.09 10.43 -0.14
N LEU A 5 -0.72 9.57 -1.09
CA LEU A 5 0.19 9.83 -2.21
C LEU A 5 -0.52 9.81 -3.56
N GLU A 6 -1.85 9.77 -3.55
CA GLU A 6 -2.67 9.63 -4.76
C GLU A 6 -2.31 10.67 -5.83
N GLY A 7 -2.16 10.22 -7.08
CA GLY A 7 -2.00 11.08 -8.25
C GLY A 7 -0.64 11.78 -8.37
N LYS A 8 0.36 11.41 -7.55
CA LYS A 8 1.70 12.02 -7.61
C LYS A 8 2.59 11.46 -8.72
N GLY A 9 2.24 10.32 -9.34
CA GLY A 9 3.04 9.71 -10.41
C GLY A 9 4.44 9.28 -9.98
N LEU A 10 4.62 8.94 -8.69
CA LEU A 10 5.91 8.58 -8.13
C LEU A 10 6.33 7.18 -8.56
N LYS A 11 7.63 7.00 -8.85
CA LYS A 11 8.21 5.68 -9.14
C LYS A 11 8.91 5.13 -7.91
N LEU A 12 8.17 4.39 -7.10
CA LEU A 12 8.65 3.76 -5.87
C LEU A 12 9.18 2.37 -6.21
N ASN A 13 10.42 2.27 -6.70
CA ASN A 13 11.00 0.99 -7.08
C ASN A 13 11.54 0.23 -5.87
N THR A 14 12.15 0.96 -4.95
CA THR A 14 12.95 0.41 -3.86
C THR A 14 12.38 0.77 -2.49
N ARG A 15 12.88 0.10 -1.45
CA ARG A 15 12.58 0.44 -0.05
C ARG A 15 12.93 1.89 0.28
N ALA A 16 14.02 2.42 -0.29
CA ALA A 16 14.47 3.78 -0.05
C ALA A 16 13.52 4.83 -0.63
N ASP A 17 12.88 4.54 -1.77
CA ASP A 17 11.94 5.46 -2.42
C ASP A 17 10.68 5.65 -1.57
N ILE A 18 10.20 4.57 -0.94
CA ILE A 18 8.97 4.59 -0.14
C ILE A 18 9.18 4.96 1.33
N ALA A 19 10.37 4.68 1.89
CA ALA A 19 10.73 4.96 3.28
C ALA A 19 10.34 6.38 3.79
N PRO A 20 10.63 7.49 3.09
CA PRO A 20 10.29 8.83 3.59
C PRO A 20 8.78 9.07 3.72
N TRP A 21 7.95 8.29 3.02
CA TRP A 21 6.49 8.38 3.11
C TRP A 21 5.90 7.50 4.20
N LEU A 22 6.69 6.56 4.73
CA LEU A 22 6.33 5.65 5.82
C LEU A 22 6.91 6.12 7.17
N ASP A 23 7.52 7.31 7.23
CA ASP A 23 8.07 7.93 8.45
C ASP A 23 6.97 8.58 9.31
N ILE A 24 5.94 7.80 9.61
CA ILE A 24 4.77 8.19 10.39
C ILE A 24 4.37 7.02 11.28
N ASP A 25 3.67 7.30 12.38
CA ASP A 25 3.28 6.24 13.30
C ASP A 25 2.20 5.32 12.68
N PRO A 26 2.52 4.04 12.42
CA PRO A 26 1.59 3.12 11.75
C PRO A 26 0.35 2.81 12.59
N THR A 27 0.43 2.90 13.92
CA THR A 27 -0.71 2.57 14.80
C THR A 27 -1.81 3.64 14.73
N THR A 28 -1.46 4.86 14.32
CA THR A 28 -2.40 5.97 14.18
C THR A 28 -3.09 6.03 12.82
N ILE A 29 -2.60 5.26 11.84
CA ILE A 29 -3.07 5.31 10.46
C ILE A 29 -4.35 4.50 10.26
N GLU A 30 -5.34 5.17 9.71
CA GLU A 30 -6.66 4.61 9.42
C GLU A 30 -6.89 4.48 7.91
N GLU A 31 -6.28 5.34 7.10
CA GLU A 31 -6.47 5.34 5.66
C GLU A 31 -5.12 5.48 4.93
N ILE A 32 -4.92 4.67 3.89
CA ILE A 32 -3.75 4.74 3.03
C ILE A 32 -4.25 4.81 1.58
N HIS A 33 -3.81 5.82 0.84
CA HIS A 33 -4.16 6.05 -0.56
C HIS A 33 -2.89 6.20 -1.39
N LEU A 34 -2.54 5.18 -2.17
CA LEU A 34 -1.32 5.16 -3.00
C LEU A 34 -1.63 5.22 -4.49
N GLY A 35 -2.88 5.51 -4.87
CA GLY A 35 -3.33 5.40 -6.24
C GLY A 35 -2.54 6.26 -7.25
N GLY A 36 -2.32 5.77 -8.46
CA GLY A 36 -1.62 6.53 -9.51
C GLY A 36 -0.12 6.75 -9.24
N ASN A 37 0.52 5.85 -8.51
CA ASN A 37 1.98 5.75 -8.36
C ASN A 37 2.44 4.37 -8.85
N THR A 38 3.74 4.18 -9.08
CA THR A 38 4.27 2.88 -9.51
C THR A 38 5.07 2.24 -8.37
N LEU A 39 4.56 1.17 -7.78
CA LEU A 39 5.24 0.38 -6.75
C LEU A 39 6.00 -0.79 -7.37
N GLY A 40 7.27 -0.94 -6.98
CA GLY A 40 8.12 -2.08 -7.29
C GLY A 40 8.08 -3.11 -6.18
N VAL A 41 8.62 -4.30 -6.44
CA VAL A 41 8.59 -5.43 -5.50
C VAL A 41 9.20 -5.05 -4.14
N ASP A 42 10.36 -4.41 -4.13
CA ASP A 42 11.04 -3.98 -2.89
C ASP A 42 10.25 -2.91 -2.13
N ALA A 43 9.66 -1.94 -2.84
CA ALA A 43 8.80 -0.93 -2.22
C ALA A 43 7.54 -1.57 -1.62
N SER A 44 6.94 -2.54 -2.30
CA SER A 44 5.81 -3.31 -1.80
C SER A 44 6.15 -4.11 -0.55
N TYR A 45 7.36 -4.68 -0.45
CA TYR A 45 7.81 -5.32 0.80
C TYR A 45 7.92 -4.32 1.96
N ALA A 46 8.51 -3.15 1.74
CA ALA A 46 8.58 -2.12 2.78
C ALA A 46 7.18 -1.62 3.20
N LEU A 47 6.28 -1.43 2.23
CA LEU A 47 4.88 -1.12 2.50
C LEU A 47 4.21 -2.24 3.31
N ALA A 48 4.43 -3.51 2.95
CA ALA A 48 3.88 -4.66 3.67
C ALA A 48 4.36 -4.72 5.13
N GLU A 49 5.64 -4.43 5.40
CA GLU A 49 6.18 -4.35 6.76
C GLU A 49 5.53 -3.21 7.56
N PHE A 50 5.27 -2.06 6.93
CA PHE A 50 4.54 -0.95 7.54
C PHE A 50 3.09 -1.32 7.82
N LEU A 51 2.41 -1.89 6.82
CA LEU A 51 1.04 -2.36 6.92
C LEU A 51 0.90 -3.35 8.07
N GLN A 52 1.79 -4.33 8.24
CA GLN A 52 1.70 -5.27 9.37
C GLN A 52 1.60 -4.58 10.74
N LYS A 53 2.26 -3.43 10.91
CA LYS A 53 2.23 -2.64 12.15
C LYS A 53 0.98 -1.78 12.32
N THR A 54 0.19 -1.54 11.26
CA THR A 54 -1.01 -0.71 11.36
C THR A 54 -2.13 -1.46 12.09
N THR A 55 -2.64 -0.91 13.19
CA THR A 55 -3.68 -1.56 14.01
C THR A 55 -5.07 -0.98 13.75
N GLN A 56 -5.15 0.26 13.28
CA GLN A 56 -6.41 0.99 13.06
C GLN A 56 -6.77 1.15 11.58
N LEU A 57 -6.07 0.45 10.68
CA LEU A 57 -6.27 0.57 9.24
C LEU A 57 -7.70 0.14 8.85
N LYS A 58 -8.45 1.07 8.28
CA LYS A 58 -9.83 0.92 7.79
C LYS A 58 -9.90 0.90 6.27
N ILE A 59 -9.10 1.74 5.61
CA ILE A 59 -9.11 1.91 4.15
C ILE A 59 -7.67 1.77 3.63
N ALA A 60 -7.51 0.93 2.61
CA ALA A 60 -6.28 0.80 1.84
C ALA A 60 -6.64 0.85 0.35
N ASP A 61 -6.39 2.00 -0.27
CA ASP A 61 -6.58 2.23 -1.69
C ASP A 61 -5.24 2.11 -2.43
N PHE A 62 -5.12 1.04 -3.21
CA PHE A 62 -3.97 0.70 -4.04
C PHE A 62 -4.36 0.62 -5.52
N ALA A 63 -5.23 1.51 -5.98
CA ALA A 63 -5.63 1.58 -7.39
C ALA A 63 -4.46 1.95 -8.31
N ASP A 64 -4.32 1.27 -9.45
CA ASP A 64 -3.34 1.61 -10.50
C ASP A 64 -1.88 1.73 -10.00
N ILE A 65 -1.47 0.87 -9.06
CA ILE A 65 -0.12 0.94 -8.48
C ILE A 65 0.98 0.22 -9.31
N PHE A 66 0.62 -0.44 -10.40
CA PHE A 66 1.52 -1.28 -11.21
C PHE A 66 1.64 -0.83 -12.67
N THR A 67 1.28 0.42 -12.97
CA THR A 67 1.39 0.98 -14.32
C THR A 67 2.84 0.85 -14.83
N GLY A 68 3.02 0.16 -15.95
CA GLY A 68 4.34 -0.03 -16.58
C GLY A 68 5.27 -1.05 -15.89
N ARG A 69 4.76 -1.89 -14.98
CA ARG A 69 5.53 -2.99 -14.35
C ARG A 69 5.53 -4.27 -15.18
N LEU A 70 6.54 -5.11 -14.95
CA LEU A 70 6.59 -6.45 -15.56
C LEU A 70 5.53 -7.35 -14.93
N ILE A 71 4.87 -8.16 -15.77
CA ILE A 71 3.85 -9.14 -15.33
C ILE A 71 4.42 -10.10 -14.29
N SER A 72 5.73 -10.41 -14.35
CA SER A 72 6.42 -11.27 -13.37
C SER A 72 6.60 -10.63 -12.00
N GLU A 73 6.60 -9.30 -11.90
CA GLU A 73 6.79 -8.55 -10.65
C GLU A 73 5.47 -8.31 -9.90
N ILE A 74 4.38 -8.10 -10.65
CA ILE A 74 3.04 -7.87 -10.12
C ILE A 74 2.62 -8.92 -9.06
N PRO A 75 2.73 -10.24 -9.30
CA PRO A 75 2.33 -11.23 -8.29
C PRO A 75 3.19 -11.17 -7.04
N LEU A 76 4.51 -10.92 -7.15
CA LEU A 76 5.40 -10.81 -5.99
C LEU A 76 5.01 -9.62 -5.09
N ALA A 77 4.80 -8.46 -5.72
CA ALA A 77 4.38 -7.25 -5.04
C ALA A 77 2.98 -7.36 -4.42
N LEU A 78 2.02 -7.95 -5.15
CA LEU A 78 0.67 -8.20 -4.65
C LEU A 78 0.66 -9.17 -3.47
N THR A 79 1.39 -10.29 -3.56
CA THR A 79 1.48 -11.26 -2.46
C THR A 79 1.99 -10.60 -1.19
N ALA A 80 3.05 -9.79 -1.27
CA ALA A 80 3.58 -9.08 -0.11
C ALA A 80 2.53 -8.17 0.56
N ILE A 81 1.82 -7.35 -0.24
CA ILE A 81 0.79 -6.44 0.26
C ILE A 81 -0.41 -7.21 0.82
N CYS A 82 -0.88 -8.23 0.10
CA CYS A 82 -2.03 -9.04 0.51
C CYS A 82 -1.74 -9.82 1.80
N ASP A 83 -0.56 -10.43 1.94
CA ASP A 83 -0.20 -11.15 3.16
C ASP A 83 -0.14 -10.21 4.37
N ALA A 84 0.33 -8.97 4.20
CA ALA A 84 0.32 -7.97 5.27
C ALA A 84 -1.10 -7.51 5.68
N LEU A 85 -2.07 -7.59 4.77
CA LEU A 85 -3.47 -7.24 5.03
C LEU A 85 -4.30 -8.44 5.51
N LYS A 86 -3.91 -9.66 5.19
CA LYS A 86 -4.62 -10.91 5.49
C LYS A 86 -4.98 -11.07 6.95
N ASP A 87 -4.03 -10.76 7.84
CA ASP A 87 -4.22 -10.90 9.29
C ASP A 87 -4.97 -9.71 9.92
N LYS A 88 -5.28 -8.68 9.13
CA LYS A 88 -6.11 -7.57 9.58
C LYS A 88 -7.56 -7.97 9.45
N THR A 89 -8.23 -8.09 10.60
CA THR A 89 -9.69 -8.28 10.64
C THR A 89 -10.37 -7.01 10.13
N THR A 90 -10.47 -6.84 8.81
CA THR A 90 -11.22 -5.74 8.22
C THR A 90 -12.69 -6.07 8.35
N SER A 91 -13.40 -5.44 9.28
CA SER A 91 -14.87 -5.46 9.29
C SER A 91 -15.35 -4.95 7.92
N ARG A 92 -15.82 -5.86 7.07
CA ARG A 92 -16.31 -5.54 5.73
C ARG A 92 -17.39 -4.45 5.81
N ARG A 93 -17.05 -3.21 5.50
CA ARG A 93 -18.00 -2.30 4.88
C ARG A 93 -17.75 -2.40 3.39
N ALA A 94 -18.63 -3.13 2.71
CA ALA A 94 -18.68 -3.10 1.25
C ALA A 94 -18.75 -1.62 0.83
N GLN A 95 -17.75 -1.15 0.08
CA GLN A 95 -17.95 0.06 -0.71
C GLN A 95 -19.12 -0.24 -1.65
N PRO A 96 -20.19 0.57 -1.67
CA PRO A 96 -21.24 0.38 -2.65
C PRO A 96 -20.61 0.56 -4.03
N GLU A 97 -20.68 -0.51 -4.81
CA GLU A 97 -20.34 -0.53 -6.23
C GLU A 97 -21.18 0.57 -6.90
N ARG A 98 -20.51 1.58 -7.47
CA ARG A 98 -21.19 2.64 -8.23
C ARG A 98 -21.68 2.11 -9.57
#